data_AF-A0A3F3PI24-F1
#
_entry.id   AF-A0A3F3PI24-F1
#
_cell.length_a   1.000
_cell.length_b   1.000
_cell.length_c   1.000
_cell.angle_alpha   90.00
_cell.angle_beta   90.00
_cell.angle_gamma   90.00
#
_symmetry.space_group_name_H-M   'P 1'
#
loop_
_entity.id
_entity.type
_entity.pdbx_description
1 polymer ?
#
loop_
_entity_poly.entity_id
_entity_poly.type
_entity_poly.pdbx_seq_one_letter_code
_entity_poly.pdbx_strand_id
1 'polypeptide(L)'
;MGQIFSHFISCIEWRAIPYSILPAAYPEAQLAGAIGTLCSYSFLERRDGGMKFDMHRLVHLATRIWVSQNGHEAETRIAVLKHIVKVFPSDDYINREVWRDYLPHVARIEKDKQFQDTEEMSELYLKVGRCLYVDGRIKEAVLWLQESCKWRDRGLAQNHPSRLTSQHELARAYQANGQVKEAVKLLENGRKWSPFSRNESQQHFKAVGSGSYGRDERLKIMIIIEDSVTYPYSDYIRSYHYFARA
;
A
#
# COMPACT_ATOMS: atom_id res chain seq x y z
N MET A 1 -28.30 10.93 -3.50
CA MET A 1 -26.90 10.43 -3.61
C MET A 1 -26.92 8.92 -3.43
N GLY A 2 -26.14 8.16 -4.20
CA GLY A 2 -26.04 6.71 -4.01
C GLY A 2 -25.38 6.39 -2.66
N GLN A 3 -25.88 5.38 -1.95
CA GLN A 3 -25.41 5.01 -0.59
C GLN A 3 -23.89 4.79 -0.54
N ILE A 4 -23.31 4.23 -1.60
CA ILE A 4 -21.87 4.01 -1.77
C ILE A 4 -21.06 5.32 -1.67
N PHE A 5 -21.54 6.42 -2.26
CA PHE A 5 -20.83 7.72 -2.24
C PHE A 5 -20.81 8.33 -0.83
N SER A 6 -21.95 8.32 -0.14
CA SER A 6 -22.05 8.79 1.24
C SER A 6 -21.16 7.96 2.18
N HIS A 7 -21.19 6.64 2.04
CA HIS A 7 -20.34 5.74 2.83
C HIS A 7 -18.86 5.99 2.54
N PHE A 8 -18.46 6.05 1.26
CA PHE A 8 -17.09 6.33 0.83
C PHE A 8 -16.53 7.63 1.44
N ILE A 9 -17.25 8.74 1.29
CA ILE A 9 -16.82 10.04 1.83
C ILE A 9 -16.69 9.99 3.36
N SER A 10 -17.58 9.27 4.05
CA SER A 10 -17.55 9.15 5.51
C SER A 10 -16.26 8.51 6.05
N CYS A 11 -15.60 7.66 5.25
CA CYS A 11 -14.43 6.88 5.60
C CYS A 11 -13.10 7.61 5.34
N ILE A 12 -13.03 8.46 4.32
CA ILE A 12 -11.82 9.18 3.92
C ILE A 12 -11.61 10.50 4.69
N GLU A 13 -10.42 11.09 4.56
CA GLU A 13 -10.14 12.44 5.08
C GLU A 13 -10.98 13.48 4.33
N TRP A 14 -11.48 14.51 5.03
CA TRP A 14 -12.47 15.45 4.50
C TRP A 14 -11.86 16.63 3.72
N ARG A 15 -10.52 16.74 3.72
CA ARG A 15 -9.77 17.79 3.04
C ARG A 15 -9.01 17.24 1.83
N ALA A 16 -8.86 18.07 0.81
CA ALA A 16 -8.07 17.83 -0.39
C ALA A 16 -8.46 16.55 -1.17
N ILE A 17 -9.71 16.09 -1.05
CA ILE A 17 -10.25 14.87 -1.67
C ILE A 17 -10.04 14.92 -3.19
N PRO A 18 -9.18 14.08 -3.79
CA PRO A 18 -8.97 14.07 -5.24
C PRO A 18 -10.21 13.55 -5.97
N TYR A 19 -10.59 14.17 -7.09
CA TYR A 19 -11.69 13.66 -7.93
C TYR A 19 -11.46 12.20 -8.33
N SER A 20 -10.22 11.84 -8.63
CA SER A 20 -9.80 10.50 -9.04
C SER A 20 -9.95 9.41 -7.96
N ILE A 21 -10.09 9.77 -6.68
CA ILE A 21 -10.32 8.79 -5.62
C ILE A 21 -11.81 8.43 -5.49
N LEU A 22 -12.72 9.26 -5.99
CA LEU A 22 -14.16 9.09 -5.80
C LEU A 22 -14.69 7.84 -6.54
N PRO A 23 -15.69 7.13 -5.97
CA PRO A 23 -16.27 5.96 -6.61
C PRO A 23 -17.04 6.36 -7.86
N ALA A 24 -16.62 5.83 -9.02
CA ALA A 24 -17.34 5.90 -10.29
C ALA A 24 -18.58 4.96 -10.29
N ALA A 25 -19.44 5.14 -9.30
CA ALA A 25 -20.74 4.51 -9.24
C ALA A 25 -21.74 5.37 -10.03
N TYR A 26 -22.27 4.82 -11.12
CA TYR A 26 -23.18 5.47 -12.10
C TYR A 26 -22.49 6.49 -13.03
N PRO A 27 -23.11 6.87 -14.17
CA PRO A 27 -22.43 7.61 -15.24
C PRO A 27 -21.77 8.89 -14.73
N GLU A 28 -20.62 9.25 -15.29
CA GLU A 28 -19.80 10.39 -14.85
C GLU A 28 -20.60 11.70 -14.71
N ALA A 29 -21.56 11.93 -15.61
CA ALA A 29 -22.50 13.05 -15.55
C ALA A 29 -23.32 13.11 -14.24
N GLN A 30 -23.71 11.97 -13.65
CA GLN A 30 -24.43 11.92 -12.37
C GLN A 30 -23.51 12.24 -11.19
N LEU A 31 -22.26 11.76 -11.20
CA LEU A 31 -21.28 12.09 -10.18
C LEU A 31 -20.92 13.59 -10.24
N ALA A 32 -20.65 14.11 -11.44
CA ALA A 32 -20.41 15.53 -11.67
C ALA A 32 -21.61 16.40 -11.25
N GLY A 33 -22.84 15.95 -11.54
CA GLY A 33 -24.07 16.60 -11.10
C GLY A 33 -24.22 16.63 -9.58
N ALA A 34 -24.00 15.49 -8.90
CA ALA A 34 -24.07 15.40 -7.44
C ALA A 34 -23.01 16.29 -6.76
N ILE A 35 -21.77 16.29 -7.27
CA ILE A 35 -20.72 17.20 -6.80
C ILE A 35 -21.11 18.66 -7.07
N GLY A 36 -21.70 18.96 -8.22
CA GLY A 36 -22.25 20.29 -8.55
C GLY A 36 -23.29 20.76 -7.53
N THR A 37 -24.27 19.92 -7.20
CA THR A 37 -25.27 20.21 -6.16
C THR A 37 -24.62 20.44 -4.79
N LEU A 38 -23.67 19.60 -4.38
CA LEU A 38 -22.95 19.77 -3.11
C LEU A 38 -22.12 21.07 -3.08
N CYS A 39 -21.54 21.47 -4.21
CA CYS A 39 -20.87 22.77 -4.33
C CYS A 39 -21.86 23.94 -4.26
N SER A 40 -23.05 23.85 -4.87
CA SER A 40 -24.05 24.92 -4.81
C SER A 40 -24.61 25.17 -3.40
N TYR A 41 -24.57 24.16 -2.53
CA TYR A 41 -24.92 24.29 -1.10
C TYR A 41 -23.70 24.54 -0.19
N SER A 42 -22.51 24.80 -0.75
CA SER A 42 -21.26 24.98 0.00
C SER A 42 -20.91 23.80 0.93
N PHE A 43 -21.38 22.59 0.62
CA PHE A 43 -21.03 21.37 1.34
C PHE A 43 -19.70 20.78 0.85
N LEU A 44 -19.34 21.05 -0.42
CA LEU A 44 -18.03 20.82 -1.02
C LEU A 44 -17.46 22.13 -1.60
N GLU A 45 -16.23 22.46 -1.26
CA GLU A 45 -15.46 23.55 -1.87
C GLU A 45 -14.49 22.99 -2.91
N ARG A 46 -14.47 23.56 -4.12
CA ARG A 46 -13.52 23.17 -5.18
C ARG A 46 -12.13 23.75 -4.92
N ARG A 47 -11.10 22.94 -5.14
CA ARG A 47 -9.68 23.33 -5.15
C ARG A 47 -9.00 22.86 -6.42
N ASP A 48 -7.85 23.46 -6.72
CA ASP A 48 -6.94 23.05 -7.80
C ASP A 48 -7.68 22.85 -9.14
N GLY A 49 -8.41 23.88 -9.60
CA GLY A 49 -9.21 23.83 -10.83
C GLY A 49 -10.44 22.91 -10.78
N GLY A 50 -10.79 22.36 -9.61
CA GLY A 50 -11.84 21.35 -9.44
C GLY A 50 -11.32 19.91 -9.42
N MET A 51 -10.00 19.71 -9.40
CA MET A 51 -9.39 18.38 -9.26
C MET A 51 -9.42 17.85 -7.82
N LYS A 52 -9.60 18.73 -6.83
CA LYS A 52 -9.72 18.38 -5.41
C LYS A 52 -10.90 19.08 -4.74
N PHE A 53 -11.37 18.53 -3.62
CA PHE A 53 -12.48 19.08 -2.84
C PHE A 53 -12.18 19.09 -1.33
N ASP A 54 -12.60 20.14 -0.63
CA ASP A 54 -12.77 20.09 0.82
C ASP A 54 -14.26 19.95 1.14
N MET A 55 -14.61 19.00 2.01
CA MET A 55 -15.95 18.89 2.59
C MET A 55 -16.00 19.65 3.90
N HIS A 56 -17.05 20.44 4.15
CA HIS A 56 -17.17 21.11 5.45
C HIS A 56 -17.23 20.08 6.60
N ARG A 57 -16.43 20.27 7.66
CA ARG A 57 -16.23 19.27 8.74
C ARG A 57 -17.55 18.81 9.39
N LEU A 58 -18.55 19.69 9.52
CA LEU A 58 -19.87 19.31 10.04
C LEU A 58 -20.66 18.41 9.07
N VAL A 59 -20.53 18.60 7.75
CA VAL A 59 -21.16 17.74 6.73
C VAL A 59 -20.53 16.36 6.73
N HIS A 60 -19.19 16.28 6.89
CA HIS A 60 -18.49 15.01 7.06
C HIS A 60 -18.95 14.26 8.30
N LEU A 61 -19.05 14.95 9.44
CA LEU A 61 -19.54 14.38 10.69
C LEU A 61 -21.00 13.90 10.58
N ALA A 62 -21.89 14.72 10.01
CA ALA A 62 -23.29 14.36 9.79
C ALA A 62 -23.43 13.13 8.88
N THR A 63 -22.61 13.05 7.82
CA THR A 63 -22.59 11.91 6.91
C THR A 63 -22.12 10.63 7.62
N ARG A 64 -21.09 10.70 8.47
CA ARG A 64 -20.65 9.57 9.30
C ARG A 64 -21.74 9.08 10.26
N ILE A 65 -22.41 9.99 10.96
CA ILE A 65 -23.52 9.66 11.88
C ILE A 65 -24.64 8.98 11.10
N TRP A 66 -25.07 9.57 9.97
CA TRP A 66 -26.12 9.00 9.12
C TRP A 66 -25.75 7.61 8.59
N VAL A 67 -24.51 7.41 8.13
CA VAL A 67 -24.02 6.09 7.68
C VAL A 67 -24.11 5.05 8.80
N SER A 68 -23.64 5.37 10.01
CA SER A 68 -23.66 4.44 11.15
C SER A 68 -25.08 4.03 11.60
N GLN A 69 -26.08 4.88 11.33
CA GLN A 69 -27.47 4.61 11.69
C GLN A 69 -28.22 3.77 10.65
N ASN A 70 -27.70 3.62 9.42
CA ASN A 70 -28.41 3.00 8.29
C ASN A 70 -27.93 1.57 7.95
N GLY A 71 -27.19 0.91 8.85
CA GLY A 71 -27.11 -0.57 8.96
C GLY A 71 -26.30 -1.35 7.91
N HIS A 72 -26.02 -0.82 6.72
CA HIS A 72 -25.35 -1.54 5.62
C HIS A 72 -23.81 -1.43 5.68
N GLU A 73 -23.25 -1.44 6.89
CA GLU A 73 -21.89 -0.95 7.12
C GLU A 73 -20.81 -1.90 6.55
N ALA A 74 -20.88 -3.20 6.84
CA ALA A 74 -19.80 -4.14 6.51
C ALA A 74 -19.60 -4.38 5.00
N GLU A 75 -20.67 -4.55 4.23
CA GLU A 75 -20.58 -4.78 2.78
C GLU A 75 -20.11 -3.53 2.04
N THR A 76 -20.69 -2.37 2.37
CA THR A 76 -20.31 -1.09 1.75
C THR A 76 -18.87 -0.73 2.09
N ARG A 77 -18.41 -1.08 3.29
CA ARG A 77 -17.02 -0.90 3.72
C ARG A 77 -16.03 -1.73 2.89
N ILE A 78 -16.36 -3.00 2.62
CA ILE A 78 -15.56 -3.84 1.72
C ILE A 78 -15.57 -3.26 0.29
N ALA A 79 -16.71 -2.73 -0.18
CA ALA A 79 -16.78 -2.05 -1.48
C ALA A 79 -15.90 -0.79 -1.54
N VAL A 80 -15.83 0.01 -0.46
CA VAL A 80 -14.90 1.15 -0.34
C VAL A 80 -13.44 0.71 -0.42
N LEU A 81 -13.06 -0.36 0.30
CA LEU A 81 -11.69 -0.89 0.21
C LEU A 81 -11.35 -1.39 -1.19
N LYS A 82 -12.23 -2.18 -1.80
CA LYS A 82 -12.03 -2.69 -3.17
C LYS A 82 -11.86 -1.54 -4.17
N HIS A 83 -12.65 -0.48 -4.01
CA HIS A 83 -12.48 0.72 -4.84
C HIS A 83 -11.13 1.39 -4.60
N ILE A 84 -10.73 1.64 -3.35
CA ILE A 84 -9.45 2.29 -3.03
C ILE A 84 -8.26 1.46 -3.50
N VAL A 85 -8.23 0.15 -3.22
CA VAL A 85 -7.19 -0.77 -3.71
C VAL A 85 -7.11 -0.75 -5.25
N LYS A 86 -8.26 -0.61 -5.94
CA LYS A 86 -8.31 -0.52 -7.40
C LYS A 86 -7.78 0.82 -7.94
N VAL A 87 -8.13 1.95 -7.33
CA VAL A 87 -7.70 3.29 -7.80
C VAL A 87 -6.36 3.75 -7.23
N PHE A 88 -5.82 3.10 -6.21
CA PHE A 88 -4.51 3.43 -5.65
C PHE A 88 -3.42 3.16 -6.71
N PRO A 89 -2.60 4.16 -7.07
CA PRO A 89 -1.63 4.04 -8.16
C PRO A 89 -0.58 2.94 -7.97
N SER A 90 0.14 2.61 -9.04
CA SER A 90 1.38 1.82 -8.95
C SER A 90 2.49 2.62 -8.28
N ASP A 91 3.53 1.91 -7.85
CA ASP A 91 4.76 2.40 -7.22
C ASP A 91 5.78 3.01 -8.21
N ASP A 92 5.38 3.28 -9.46
CA ASP A 92 6.15 4.11 -10.39
C ASP A 92 6.20 5.57 -9.91
N TYR A 93 7.41 6.11 -9.77
CA TYR A 93 7.70 7.48 -9.28
C TYR A 93 6.91 8.58 -10.01
N ILE A 94 6.45 8.37 -11.24
CA ILE A 94 5.55 9.33 -11.93
C ILE A 94 4.26 9.62 -11.14
N ASN A 95 3.79 8.67 -10.32
CA ASN A 95 2.57 8.78 -9.53
C ASN A 95 2.78 9.47 -8.17
N ARG A 96 3.98 9.97 -7.88
CA ARG A 96 4.38 10.46 -6.54
C ARG A 96 3.48 11.54 -5.96
N GLU A 97 2.99 12.46 -6.78
CA GLU A 97 2.06 13.50 -6.33
C GLU A 97 0.70 12.89 -5.95
N VAL A 98 0.20 11.95 -6.77
CA VAL A 98 -1.05 11.23 -6.52
C VAL A 98 -0.97 10.39 -5.24
N TRP A 99 0.17 9.74 -4.94
CA TRP A 99 0.36 9.06 -3.66
C TRP A 99 0.22 10.03 -2.47
N ARG A 100 0.86 11.20 -2.57
CA ARG A 100 0.86 12.20 -1.50
C ARG A 100 -0.52 12.79 -1.25
N ASP A 101 -1.32 12.95 -2.30
CA ASP A 101 -2.74 13.28 -2.21
C ASP A 101 -3.58 12.14 -1.62
N TYR A 102 -3.29 10.87 -1.93
CA TYR A 102 -4.09 9.72 -1.47
C TYR A 102 -3.79 9.30 -0.02
N LEU A 103 -2.54 9.46 0.44
CA LEU A 103 -2.06 8.99 1.75
C LEU A 103 -2.88 9.49 2.95
N PRO A 104 -3.31 10.77 3.04
CA PRO A 104 -4.19 11.25 4.12
C PRO A 104 -5.52 10.47 4.18
N HIS A 105 -6.11 10.15 3.04
CA HIS A 105 -7.36 9.40 2.98
C HIS A 105 -7.18 7.93 3.39
N VAL A 106 -6.07 7.30 2.99
CA VAL A 106 -5.76 5.92 3.41
C VAL A 106 -5.41 5.84 4.90
N ALA A 107 -4.64 6.78 5.42
CA ALA A 107 -4.34 6.88 6.86
C ALA A 107 -5.58 7.22 7.72
N ARG A 108 -6.63 7.79 7.12
CA ARG A 108 -7.91 8.02 7.80
C ARG A 108 -8.76 6.74 7.92
N ILE A 109 -8.59 5.81 6.98
CA ILE A 109 -9.24 4.48 6.96
C ILE A 109 -8.50 3.50 7.88
N GLU A 110 -7.17 3.49 7.86
CA GLU A 110 -6.34 2.65 8.74
C GLU A 110 -6.65 2.85 10.23
N LYS A 111 -6.95 4.09 10.65
CA LYS A 111 -7.32 4.44 12.02
C LYS A 111 -8.70 3.96 12.45
N ASP A 112 -9.56 3.60 11.51
CA ASP A 112 -10.85 3.02 11.84
C ASP A 112 -10.65 1.52 12.15
N LYS A 113 -11.30 1.04 13.21
CA LYS A 113 -11.18 -0.36 13.66
C LYS A 113 -12.14 -1.31 12.94
N GLN A 114 -13.08 -0.71 12.21
CA GLN A 114 -13.60 -1.33 11.01
C GLN A 114 -12.47 -1.54 9.98
N PHE A 115 -12.72 -2.15 8.83
CA PHE A 115 -11.70 -2.49 7.81
C PHE A 115 -10.61 -3.49 8.24
N GLN A 116 -10.27 -3.56 9.53
CA GLN A 116 -9.24 -4.44 10.06
C GLN A 116 -9.48 -5.91 9.70
N ASP A 117 -8.36 -6.62 9.52
CA ASP A 117 -8.29 -8.05 9.21
C ASP A 117 -8.96 -8.51 7.88
N THR A 118 -9.12 -7.64 6.87
CA THR A 118 -9.48 -8.08 5.49
C THR A 118 -8.28 -8.21 4.55
N GLU A 119 -8.45 -9.02 3.49
CA GLU A 119 -7.46 -9.18 2.42
C GLU A 119 -7.21 -7.85 1.69
N GLU A 120 -8.26 -7.06 1.45
CA GLU A 120 -8.15 -5.79 0.76
C GLU A 120 -7.36 -4.75 1.57
N MET A 121 -7.46 -4.72 2.90
CA MET A 121 -6.56 -3.89 3.72
C MET A 121 -5.12 -4.38 3.63
N SER A 122 -4.89 -5.69 3.67
CA SER A 122 -3.55 -6.26 3.52
C SER A 122 -2.92 -5.91 2.17
N GLU A 123 -3.71 -5.85 1.10
CA GLU A 123 -3.28 -5.40 -0.23
C GLU A 123 -3.05 -3.89 -0.31
N LEU A 124 -3.92 -3.08 0.30
CA LEU A 124 -3.73 -1.64 0.41
C LEU A 124 -2.42 -1.31 1.15
N TYR A 125 -2.14 -2.01 2.25
CA TYR A 125 -0.90 -1.88 3.01
C TYR A 125 0.35 -2.24 2.19
N LEU A 126 0.25 -3.23 1.30
CA LEU A 126 1.36 -3.61 0.41
C LEU A 126 1.67 -2.49 -0.60
N LYS A 127 0.63 -1.99 -1.27
CA LYS A 127 0.74 -0.89 -2.24
C LYS A 127 1.27 0.40 -1.61
N VAL A 128 0.70 0.81 -0.48
CA VAL A 128 1.14 1.99 0.28
C VAL A 128 2.59 1.84 0.73
N GLY A 129 2.95 0.67 1.26
CA GLY A 129 4.32 0.35 1.69
C GLY A 129 5.35 0.50 0.56
N ARG A 130 5.06 -0.05 -0.62
CA ARG A 130 5.89 0.12 -1.83
C ARG A 130 6.05 1.59 -2.24
N CYS A 131 4.94 2.33 -2.31
CA CYS A 131 4.97 3.75 -2.70
C CYS A 131 5.75 4.61 -1.70
N LEU A 132 5.62 4.33 -0.38
CA LEU A 132 6.41 5.01 0.66
C LEU A 132 7.90 4.66 0.59
N TYR A 133 8.24 3.42 0.22
CA TYR A 133 9.63 3.03 -0.03
C TYR A 133 10.23 3.83 -1.20
N VAL A 134 9.49 3.96 -2.30
CA VAL A 134 9.91 4.73 -3.50
C VAL A 134 9.92 6.25 -3.25
N ASP A 135 9.05 6.80 -2.41
CA ASP A 135 9.10 8.21 -1.95
C ASP A 135 10.23 8.46 -0.91
N GLY A 136 11.04 7.45 -0.58
CA GLY A 136 12.13 7.55 0.39
C GLY A 136 11.68 7.64 1.85
N ARG A 137 10.40 7.43 2.14
CA ARG A 137 9.80 7.46 3.50
C ARG A 137 9.95 6.10 4.18
N ILE A 138 11.19 5.61 4.21
CA ILE A 138 11.54 4.22 4.55
C ILE A 138 10.97 3.77 5.91
N LYS A 139 11.04 4.63 6.94
CA LYS A 139 10.49 4.32 8.28
C LYS A 139 8.99 4.05 8.27
N GLU A 140 8.24 4.78 7.45
CA GLU A 140 6.81 4.58 7.30
C GLU A 140 6.54 3.35 6.43
N ALA A 141 7.28 3.16 5.34
CA ALA A 141 7.19 1.96 4.50
C ALA A 141 7.30 0.67 5.32
N VAL A 142 8.25 0.60 6.26
CA VAL A 142 8.39 -0.53 7.20
C VAL A 142 7.09 -0.78 7.99
N LEU A 143 6.44 0.25 8.55
CA LEU A 143 5.23 0.11 9.35
C LEU A 143 4.07 -0.48 8.52
N TRP A 144 3.82 0.08 7.33
CA TRP A 144 2.75 -0.40 6.45
C TRP A 144 3.02 -1.83 5.96
N LEU A 145 4.27 -2.15 5.58
CA LEU A 145 4.66 -3.51 5.15
C LEU A 145 4.61 -4.53 6.29
N GLN A 146 4.88 -4.12 7.54
CA GLN A 146 4.72 -4.99 8.72
C GLN A 146 3.27 -5.44 8.91
N GLU A 147 2.30 -4.53 8.87
CA GLU A 147 0.88 -4.91 8.99
C GLU A 147 0.42 -5.77 7.79
N SER A 148 0.92 -5.44 6.60
CA SER A 148 0.72 -6.21 5.37
C SER A 148 1.20 -7.67 5.51
N CYS A 149 2.38 -7.90 6.10
CA CYS A 149 2.90 -9.23 6.40
C CYS A 149 2.14 -9.93 7.54
N LYS A 150 1.88 -9.24 8.66
CA LYS A 150 1.18 -9.83 9.83
C LYS A 150 -0.17 -10.44 9.48
N TRP A 151 -0.92 -9.85 8.55
CA TRP A 151 -2.16 -10.44 8.05
C TRP A 151 -1.89 -11.68 7.19
N ARG A 152 -1.02 -11.58 6.17
CA ARG A 152 -0.70 -12.69 5.27
C ARG A 152 -0.01 -13.87 5.97
N ASP A 153 0.75 -13.62 7.03
CA ASP A 153 1.39 -14.64 7.85
C ASP A 153 0.41 -15.47 8.67
N ARG A 154 -0.73 -14.86 9.08
CA ARG A 154 -1.84 -15.51 9.80
C ARG A 154 -2.82 -16.21 8.86
N GLY A 155 -3.16 -15.57 7.73
CA GLY A 155 -4.24 -16.03 6.83
C GLY A 155 -3.80 -16.93 5.68
N LEU A 156 -2.55 -16.86 5.21
CA LEU A 156 -2.10 -17.53 3.98
C LEU A 156 -1.07 -18.62 4.24
N ALA A 157 -1.12 -19.69 3.42
CA ALA A 157 -0.13 -20.75 3.41
C ALA A 157 1.30 -20.21 3.23
N GLN A 158 2.30 -20.89 3.79
CA GLN A 158 3.68 -20.41 3.84
C GLN A 158 4.33 -20.25 2.46
N ASN A 159 3.84 -20.96 1.46
CA ASN A 159 4.26 -20.88 0.05
C ASN A 159 3.36 -19.97 -0.81
N HIS A 160 2.37 -19.28 -0.23
CA HIS A 160 1.45 -18.45 -1.00
C HIS A 160 2.15 -17.24 -1.64
N PRO A 161 1.99 -16.97 -2.96
CA PRO A 161 2.71 -15.90 -3.65
C PRO A 161 2.61 -14.54 -2.95
N SER A 162 1.41 -14.07 -2.62
CA SER A 162 1.21 -12.77 -1.95
C SER A 162 1.93 -12.65 -0.60
N ARG A 163 2.08 -13.77 0.14
CA ARG A 163 2.81 -13.81 1.42
C ARG A 163 4.29 -13.61 1.17
N LEU A 164 4.88 -14.37 0.24
CA LEU A 164 6.27 -14.24 -0.17
C LEU A 164 6.59 -12.84 -0.71
N THR A 165 5.71 -12.27 -1.55
CA THR A 165 5.84 -10.89 -2.05
C THR A 165 5.86 -9.88 -0.90
N SER A 166 4.93 -9.94 0.04
CA SER A 166 4.92 -9.01 1.18
C SER A 166 6.18 -9.12 2.04
N GLN A 167 6.65 -10.33 2.31
CA GLN A 167 7.88 -10.58 3.08
C GLN A 167 9.12 -10.05 2.36
N HIS A 168 9.19 -10.18 1.04
CA HIS A 168 10.27 -9.63 0.21
C HIS A 168 10.30 -8.09 0.30
N GLU A 169 9.17 -7.41 0.13
CA GLU A 169 9.10 -5.95 0.24
C GLU A 169 9.47 -5.46 1.65
N LEU A 170 8.99 -6.14 2.69
CA LEU A 170 9.35 -5.81 4.06
C LEU A 170 10.86 -6.01 4.31
N ALA A 171 11.49 -7.02 3.73
CA ALA A 171 12.94 -7.21 3.82
C ALA A 171 13.73 -6.09 3.12
N ARG A 172 13.28 -5.64 1.94
CA ARG A 172 13.84 -4.45 1.26
C ARG A 172 13.73 -3.20 2.14
N ALA A 173 12.56 -2.96 2.72
CA ALA A 173 12.32 -1.82 3.59
C ALA A 173 13.17 -1.88 4.87
N TYR A 174 13.30 -3.05 5.51
CA TYR A 174 14.22 -3.26 6.63
C TYR A 174 15.68 -3.01 6.26
N GLN A 175 16.15 -3.49 5.10
CA GLN A 175 17.52 -3.24 4.63
C GLN A 175 17.78 -1.74 4.48
N ALA A 176 16.88 -1.02 3.80
CA ALA A 176 16.96 0.43 3.63
C ALA A 176 16.86 1.20 4.97
N ASN A 177 16.14 0.67 5.97
CA ASN A 177 16.06 1.25 7.31
C ASN A 177 17.25 0.86 8.22
N GLY A 178 18.26 0.14 7.69
CA GLY A 178 19.41 -0.35 8.46
C GLY A 178 19.14 -1.57 9.34
N GLN A 179 17.92 -2.12 9.33
CA GLN A 179 17.47 -3.28 10.12
C GLN A 179 17.87 -4.61 9.47
N VAL A 180 19.13 -4.71 9.05
CA VAL A 180 19.74 -5.85 8.31
C VAL A 180 19.39 -7.21 8.95
N LYS A 181 19.51 -7.33 10.27
CA LYS A 181 19.24 -8.60 10.99
C LYS A 181 17.79 -9.08 10.87
N GLU A 182 16.81 -8.18 10.92
CA GLU A 182 15.40 -8.55 10.76
C GLU A 182 15.09 -8.88 9.29
N ALA A 183 15.74 -8.23 8.32
CA ALA A 183 15.65 -8.60 6.90
C ALA A 183 16.16 -10.03 6.65
N VAL A 184 17.36 -10.38 7.14
CA VAL A 184 17.91 -11.75 7.03
C VAL A 184 16.95 -12.77 7.62
N LYS A 185 16.54 -12.57 8.87
CA LYS A 185 15.65 -13.47 9.63
C LYS A 185 14.29 -13.67 8.95
N LEU A 186 13.74 -12.62 8.32
CA LEU A 186 12.50 -12.71 7.55
C LEU A 186 12.68 -13.58 6.29
N LEU A 187 13.74 -13.33 5.52
CA LEU A 187 14.03 -14.04 4.27
C LEU A 187 14.41 -15.51 4.50
N GLU A 188 15.17 -15.83 5.56
CA GLU A 188 15.51 -17.21 5.94
C GLU A 188 14.28 -18.05 6.30
N ASN A 189 13.28 -17.44 6.96
CA ASN A 189 12.05 -18.13 7.32
C ASN A 189 11.13 -18.39 6.11
N GLY A 190 11.16 -17.52 5.08
CA GLY A 190 10.52 -17.80 3.80
C GLY A 190 11.24 -18.90 3.00
N ARG A 191 12.59 -18.87 2.96
CA ARG A 191 13.40 -19.81 2.16
C ARG A 191 13.32 -21.28 2.62
N LYS A 192 13.04 -21.57 3.90
CA LYS A 192 12.96 -22.95 4.43
C LYS A 192 11.99 -23.88 3.67
N TRP A 193 11.05 -23.31 2.91
CA TRP A 193 9.94 -24.02 2.27
C TRP A 193 9.81 -23.85 0.75
N SER A 194 10.68 -23.06 0.10
CA SER A 194 10.73 -22.99 -1.37
C SER A 194 11.56 -24.15 -1.94
N PRO A 195 10.97 -25.09 -2.70
CA PRO A 195 11.71 -26.22 -3.28
C PRO A 195 12.84 -25.77 -4.22
N PHE A 196 12.63 -24.65 -4.92
CA PHE A 196 13.55 -24.09 -5.90
C PHE A 196 14.85 -23.59 -5.24
N SER A 197 14.73 -22.93 -4.07
CA SER A 197 15.87 -22.33 -3.37
C SER A 197 16.84 -23.34 -2.71
N ARG A 198 16.45 -24.61 -2.55
CA ARG A 198 17.31 -25.59 -1.84
C ARG A 198 18.58 -25.95 -2.62
N ASN A 199 18.53 -25.97 -3.95
CA ASN A 199 19.59 -26.56 -4.76
C ASN A 199 20.61 -25.52 -5.25
N GLU A 200 20.16 -24.42 -5.87
CA GLU A 200 21.07 -23.39 -6.41
C GLU A 200 21.66 -22.52 -5.29
N SER A 201 20.84 -22.09 -4.32
CA SER A 201 21.36 -21.30 -3.20
C SER A 201 22.39 -22.07 -2.38
N GLN A 202 22.26 -23.38 -2.18
CA GLN A 202 23.29 -24.16 -1.46
C GLN A 202 24.62 -24.24 -2.21
N GLN A 203 24.64 -24.12 -3.53
CA GLN A 203 25.87 -24.07 -4.31
C GLN A 203 26.50 -22.66 -4.24
N HIS A 204 25.72 -21.60 -4.43
CA HIS A 204 26.21 -20.21 -4.28
C HIS A 204 26.66 -19.90 -2.84
N PHE A 205 25.93 -20.32 -1.80
CA PHE A 205 26.33 -20.09 -0.41
C PHE A 205 27.59 -20.88 -0.02
N LYS A 206 27.81 -22.08 -0.59
CA LYS A 206 29.07 -22.83 -0.42
C LYS A 206 30.25 -22.14 -1.11
N ALA A 207 30.04 -21.53 -2.27
CA ALA A 207 31.06 -20.75 -2.97
C ALA A 207 31.43 -19.43 -2.25
N VAL A 208 30.44 -18.76 -1.62
CA VAL A 208 30.67 -17.53 -0.84
C VAL A 208 31.24 -17.83 0.56
N GLY A 209 30.94 -19.00 1.12
CA GLY A 209 31.36 -19.41 2.47
C GLY A 209 32.86 -19.71 2.63
N SER A 210 33.63 -19.80 1.54
CA SER A 210 35.08 -20.03 1.55
C SER A 210 35.92 -18.74 1.53
N GLY A 211 35.29 -17.56 1.45
CA GLY A 211 35.95 -16.24 1.44
C GLY A 211 35.46 -15.29 2.54
N SER A 212 36.13 -14.15 2.69
CA SER A 212 35.77 -13.08 3.63
C SER A 212 34.33 -12.57 3.48
N TYR A 213 33.76 -12.71 2.30
CA TYR A 213 32.37 -12.41 1.92
C TYR A 213 31.31 -13.15 2.74
N GLY A 214 31.62 -14.34 3.29
CA GLY A 214 30.66 -15.12 4.09
C GLY A 214 30.18 -14.45 5.38
N ARG A 215 30.78 -13.33 5.80
CA ARG A 215 30.43 -12.55 7.00
C ARG A 215 29.60 -11.28 6.74
N ASP A 216 29.44 -10.82 5.50
CA ASP A 216 28.65 -9.62 5.23
C ASP A 216 27.16 -9.96 5.04
N GLU A 217 26.36 -9.64 6.06
CA GLU A 217 24.90 -9.80 6.02
C GLU A 217 24.24 -8.93 4.94
N ARG A 218 24.84 -7.80 4.54
CA ARG A 218 24.29 -6.93 3.49
C ARG A 218 24.40 -7.56 2.10
N LEU A 219 25.54 -8.16 1.78
CA LEU A 219 25.74 -8.88 0.51
C LEU A 219 24.90 -10.15 0.45
N LYS A 220 24.70 -10.85 1.57
CA LYS A 220 23.72 -11.94 1.66
C LYS A 220 22.30 -11.46 1.32
N ILE A 221 21.82 -10.37 1.92
CA ILE A 221 20.51 -9.80 1.61
C ILE A 221 20.40 -9.42 0.12
N MET A 222 21.41 -8.75 -0.43
CA MET A 222 21.40 -8.29 -1.82
C MET A 222 21.19 -9.46 -2.81
N ILE A 223 22.02 -10.51 -2.68
CA ILE A 223 21.88 -11.74 -3.46
C ILE A 223 20.52 -12.41 -3.22
N ILE A 224 20.04 -12.45 -1.96
CA ILE A 224 18.76 -13.08 -1.64
C ILE A 224 17.55 -12.36 -2.26
N ILE A 225 17.62 -11.03 -2.35
CA ILE A 225 16.60 -10.17 -2.96
C ILE A 225 16.67 -10.32 -4.49
N GLU A 226 17.86 -10.21 -5.08
CA GLU A 226 18.07 -10.32 -6.53
C GLU A 226 17.68 -11.72 -7.08
N ASP A 227 18.06 -12.81 -6.40
CA ASP A 227 17.70 -14.20 -6.79
C ASP A 227 16.19 -14.51 -6.72
N SER A 228 15.39 -13.68 -6.03
CA SER A 228 13.98 -13.97 -5.77
C SER A 228 13.00 -13.46 -6.83
N VAL A 229 13.51 -12.84 -7.90
CA VAL A 229 12.70 -12.17 -8.93
C VAL A 229 12.87 -12.84 -10.31
N THR A 230 11.94 -13.70 -10.68
CA THR A 230 11.79 -14.20 -12.06
C THR A 230 10.84 -13.33 -12.90
N TYR A 231 11.06 -12.01 -12.92
CA TYR A 231 10.39 -11.05 -13.82
C TYR A 231 11.41 -9.99 -14.31
N PRO A 232 11.16 -9.31 -15.46
CA PRO A 232 12.24 -8.87 -16.34
C PRO A 232 13.06 -7.66 -15.87
N TYR A 233 14.31 -7.68 -16.30
CA TYR A 233 15.45 -6.83 -15.92
C TYR A 233 15.32 -5.32 -16.24
N SER A 234 14.20 -4.84 -16.79
CA SER A 234 14.08 -3.47 -17.34
C SER A 234 13.98 -2.37 -16.29
N ASP A 235 13.30 -2.63 -15.17
CA ASP A 235 12.84 -1.56 -14.28
C ASP A 235 13.85 -1.29 -13.13
N TYR A 236 14.83 -2.17 -12.96
CA TYR A 236 15.79 -2.16 -11.86
C TYR A 236 16.81 -1.00 -11.96
N ILE A 237 17.21 -0.65 -13.19
CA ILE A 237 18.33 0.28 -13.46
C ILE A 237 17.99 1.74 -13.07
N ARG A 238 16.72 2.15 -13.11
CA ARG A 238 16.33 3.53 -12.74
C ARG A 238 16.41 3.81 -11.23
N SER A 239 16.26 2.80 -10.38
CA SER A 239 16.31 2.97 -8.92
C SER A 239 17.74 3.04 -8.37
N TYR A 240 18.63 2.18 -8.87
CA TYR A 240 20.02 2.07 -8.37
C TYR A 240 20.84 3.35 -8.55
N HIS A 241 20.59 4.13 -9.60
CA HIS A 241 21.31 5.39 -9.84
C HIS A 241 21.00 6.51 -8.82
N TYR A 242 19.92 6.41 -8.03
CA TYR A 242 19.61 7.42 -7.01
C TYR A 242 20.28 7.14 -5.65
N PHE A 243 20.49 5.87 -5.30
CA PHE A 243 21.06 5.48 -4.00
C PHE A 243 22.58 5.33 -3.98
N ALA A 244 23.25 5.21 -5.13
CA ALA A 244 24.72 5.07 -5.21
C ALA A 244 25.52 6.39 -5.01
N ARG A 245 24.91 7.43 -4.43
CA ARG A 245 25.51 8.79 -4.27
C ARG A 245 25.21 9.48 -2.92
N ALA A 246 24.82 8.71 -1.90
CA ALA A 246 24.66 9.17 -0.52
C ALA A 246 25.45 8.26 0.45
#